data_AF-A0AB73AJQ8-F1
#
_entry.id   AF-A0AB73AJQ8-F1
#
_cell.length_a   1.000
_cell.length_b   1.000
_cell.length_c   1.000
_cell.angle_alpha   90.00
_cell.angle_beta   90.00
_cell.angle_gamma   90.00
#
_symmetry.space_group_name_H-M   'P 1'
#
loop_
_entity.id
_entity.type
_entity.pdbx_description
1 polymer ?
#
loop_
_entity_poly.entity_id
_entity_poly.type
_entity_poly.pdbx_seq_one_letter_code
_entity_poly.pdbx_strand_id
1 'polypeptide(L)'
;MNTNNIGGVIQADFLFTDEISLFSVINHSAVISLHRPNTWRNLPITYMGVSPDVEADDTQAGTLYKQTLTIRLKRTGLTDSELHILRTINVRGCVVRCKDANGNIRLYGSKEYPLLGTVIEKTGTKASDLSGIEATFSGKGAYPPLPVTEL
;
A
#
# COMPACT_ATOMS: atom_id res chain seq x y z
N MET A 1 -9.74 10.56 -14.17
CA MET A 1 -9.26 11.07 -12.88
C MET A 1 -7.83 10.56 -12.72
N ASN A 2 -6.83 11.43 -12.56
CA ASN A 2 -5.43 11.00 -12.49
C ASN A 2 -5.20 10.28 -11.15
N THR A 3 -5.20 8.95 -11.17
CA THR A 3 -5.03 8.07 -9.99
C THR A 3 -3.66 8.20 -9.31
N ASN A 4 -2.73 8.89 -9.97
CA ASN A 4 -1.35 9.08 -9.49
C ASN A 4 -1.21 10.32 -8.60
N ASN A 5 -2.22 11.18 -8.53
CA ASN A 5 -2.19 12.40 -7.73
C ASN A 5 -3.09 12.27 -6.49
N ILE A 6 -2.66 11.45 -5.53
CA ILE A 6 -3.18 11.52 -4.17
C ILE A 6 -2.52 12.75 -3.52
N GLY A 7 -3.32 13.76 -3.17
CA GLY A 7 -2.84 15.03 -2.62
C GLY A 7 -2.08 14.84 -1.32
N GLY A 8 -0.76 14.63 -1.42
CA GLY A 8 0.17 14.42 -0.31
C GLY A 8 -0.29 13.33 0.67
N VAL A 9 0.20 12.09 0.51
CA VAL A 9 -0.11 11.03 1.48
C VAL A 9 0.51 11.36 2.84
N ILE A 10 -0.33 11.42 3.89
CA ILE A 10 0.08 11.74 5.27
C ILE A 10 0.11 10.52 6.18
N GLN A 11 -0.55 9.43 5.78
CA GLN A 11 -0.53 8.16 6.50
C GLN A 11 -0.65 7.01 5.51
N ALA A 12 0.08 5.93 5.76
CA ALA A 12 -0.08 4.66 5.06
C ALA A 12 -0.12 3.53 6.10
N ASP A 13 -1.01 2.57 5.90
CA ASP A 13 -1.08 1.35 6.71
C ASP A 13 -1.21 0.15 5.77
N PHE A 14 -0.78 -1.02 6.22
CA PHE A 14 -0.96 -2.27 5.49
C PHE A 14 -1.65 -3.33 6.33
N LEU A 15 -2.23 -4.30 5.63
CA LEU A 15 -2.92 -5.45 6.19
C LEU A 15 -2.60 -6.67 5.31
N PHE A 16 -2.33 -7.83 5.91
CA PHE A 16 -2.16 -9.05 5.13
C PHE A 16 -3.52 -9.56 4.62
N THR A 17 -3.54 -10.17 3.45
CA THR A 17 -4.82 -10.62 2.85
C THR A 17 -5.50 -11.74 3.61
N ASP A 18 -4.74 -12.55 4.36
CA ASP A 18 -5.27 -13.58 5.26
C ASP A 18 -5.93 -13.02 6.53
N GLU A 19 -5.80 -11.71 6.78
CA GLU A 19 -6.45 -11.02 7.90
C GLU A 19 -7.81 -10.41 7.51
N ILE A 20 -8.13 -10.42 6.21
CA ILE A 20 -9.40 -9.94 5.64
C ILE A 20 -10.42 -11.07 5.67
N SER A 21 -11.50 -10.91 6.44
CA SER A 21 -12.59 -11.88 6.48
C SER A 21 -13.48 -11.76 5.25
N LEU A 22 -13.82 -10.53 4.86
CA LEU A 22 -14.64 -10.19 3.71
C LEU A 22 -13.98 -9.09 2.89
N PHE A 23 -13.96 -9.27 1.57
CA PHE A 23 -13.63 -8.21 0.61
C PHE A 23 -14.73 -8.17 -0.45
N SER A 24 -15.27 -6.98 -0.73
CA SER A 24 -16.21 -6.77 -1.82
C SER A 24 -16.01 -5.39 -2.43
N VAL A 25 -16.39 -5.22 -3.69
CA VAL A 25 -16.42 -3.91 -4.34
C VAL A 25 -17.87 -3.55 -4.60
N ILE A 26 -18.37 -2.53 -3.91
CA ILE A 26 -19.75 -2.04 -4.03
C ILE A 26 -19.69 -0.57 -4.44
N ASN A 27 -20.35 -0.20 -5.54
CA ASN A 27 -20.38 1.17 -6.06
C ASN A 27 -18.98 1.82 -6.16
N HIS A 28 -18.02 1.08 -6.73
CA HIS A 28 -16.62 1.50 -6.85
C HIS A 28 -15.91 1.82 -5.53
N SER A 29 -16.38 1.28 -4.41
CA SER A 29 -15.72 1.35 -3.10
C SER A 29 -15.41 -0.05 -2.59
N ALA A 30 -14.22 -0.22 -2.02
CA ALA A 30 -13.84 -1.44 -1.33
C ALA A 30 -14.55 -1.50 0.02
N VAL A 31 -15.34 -2.54 0.24
CA VAL A 31 -15.97 -2.87 1.51
C VAL A 31 -15.20 -4.02 2.12
N ILE A 32 -14.60 -3.79 3.28
CA ILE A 32 -13.76 -4.79 3.95
C ILE A 32 -14.26 -5.07 5.36
N SER A 33 -14.12 -6.33 5.78
CA SER A 33 -14.24 -6.75 7.17
C SER A 33 -12.99 -7.53 7.57
N LEU A 34 -12.61 -7.41 8.83
CA LEU A 34 -11.39 -8.00 9.36
C LEU A 34 -11.71 -9.19 10.27
N HIS A 35 -10.82 -10.19 10.31
CA HIS A 35 -10.95 -11.27 11.29
C HIS A 35 -10.82 -10.76 12.75
N ARG A 36 -10.09 -9.66 12.96
CA ARG A 36 -9.93 -8.99 14.25
C ARG A 36 -9.97 -7.46 14.06
N PRO A 37 -10.50 -6.70 15.01
CA PRO A 37 -10.42 -5.24 14.99
C PRO A 37 -8.96 -4.79 15.16
N ASN A 38 -8.63 -3.59 14.68
CA ASN A 38 -7.32 -2.93 14.85
C ASN A 38 -6.11 -3.72 14.31
N THR A 39 -6.30 -4.45 13.21
CA THR A 39 -5.25 -5.29 12.60
C THR A 39 -4.35 -4.53 11.62
N TRP A 40 -4.76 -3.32 11.23
CA TRP A 40 -3.96 -2.44 10.38
C TRP A 40 -2.64 -2.07 11.05
N ARG A 41 -1.54 -2.26 10.31
CA ARG A 41 -0.20 -1.94 10.76
C ARG A 41 0.27 -0.66 10.10
N ASN A 42 0.72 0.29 10.92
CA ASN A 42 1.21 1.57 10.40
C ASN A 42 2.53 1.42 9.65
N LEU A 43 2.65 2.12 8.53
CA LEU A 43 3.91 2.35 7.85
C LEU A 43 4.42 3.74 8.27
N PRO A 44 5.55 3.85 8.97
CA PRO A 44 6.06 5.13 9.46
C PRO A 44 6.69 5.93 8.32
N ILE A 45 5.86 6.58 7.50
CA ILE A 45 6.28 7.27 6.30
C ILE A 45 7.11 8.52 6.61
N THR A 46 8.07 8.84 5.74
CA THR A 46 8.70 10.17 5.71
C THR A 46 7.75 11.20 5.10
N TYR A 47 8.00 12.50 5.36
CA TYR A 47 7.27 13.56 4.66
C TYR A 47 7.42 13.40 3.14
N MET A 48 6.31 13.45 2.40
CA MET A 48 6.26 13.18 0.95
C MET A 48 6.90 11.83 0.56
N GLY A 49 6.85 10.85 1.47
CA GLY A 49 7.53 9.57 1.32
C GLY A 49 6.80 8.54 0.47
N VAL A 50 5.56 8.80 0.04
CA VAL A 50 4.75 7.84 -0.71
C VAL A 50 4.61 8.30 -2.15
N SER A 51 4.93 7.43 -3.08
CA SER A 51 4.82 7.65 -4.52
C SER A 51 3.97 6.54 -5.14
N PRO A 52 2.66 6.77 -5.30
CA PRO A 52 1.79 5.85 -6.01
C PRO A 52 1.95 6.00 -7.52
N ASP A 53 1.92 4.87 -8.22
CA ASP A 53 1.88 4.79 -9.67
C ASP A 53 0.85 3.73 -10.09
N VAL A 54 -0.10 4.13 -10.92
CA VAL A 54 -1.20 3.29 -11.39
C VAL A 54 -1.27 3.38 -12.90
N GLU A 55 -0.98 2.28 -13.55
CA GLU A 55 -1.02 2.14 -15.00
C GLU A 55 -2.23 1.27 -15.37
N ALA A 56 -3.09 1.79 -16.25
CA ALA A 56 -4.14 0.99 -16.88
C ALA A 56 -3.54 0.21 -18.06
N ASP A 57 -3.85 -1.07 -18.12
CA ASP A 57 -3.46 -2.00 -19.18
C ASP A 57 -4.73 -2.56 -19.82
N ASP A 58 -5.14 -1.92 -20.92
CA ASP A 58 -6.35 -2.25 -21.67
C ASP A 58 -6.09 -3.46 -22.58
N THR A 59 -6.77 -4.56 -22.28
CA THR A 59 -6.73 -5.78 -23.10
C THR A 59 -8.10 -6.04 -23.72
N GLN A 60 -8.17 -6.93 -24.72
CA GLN A 60 -9.45 -7.35 -25.30
C GLN A 60 -10.40 -8.00 -24.26
N ALA A 61 -9.86 -8.53 -23.16
CA ALA A 61 -10.62 -9.14 -22.07
C ALA A 61 -11.09 -8.12 -21.01
N GLY A 62 -10.75 -6.84 -21.16
CA GLY A 62 -11.02 -5.77 -20.21
C GLY A 62 -9.75 -5.05 -19.74
N THR A 63 -9.95 -4.04 -18.90
CA THR A 63 -8.87 -3.23 -18.32
C THR A 63 -8.35 -3.88 -17.04
N LEU A 64 -7.03 -4.03 -16.95
CA LEU A 64 -6.34 -4.35 -15.71
C LEU A 64 -5.57 -3.13 -15.22
N TYR A 65 -5.37 -3.02 -13.92
CA TYR A 65 -4.64 -1.92 -13.31
C TYR A 65 -3.41 -2.46 -12.61
N LYS A 66 -2.24 -2.08 -13.11
CA LYS A 66 -0.97 -2.30 -12.44
C LYS A 66 -0.78 -1.18 -11.42
N GLN A 67 -0.66 -1.56 -10.16
CA GLN A 67 -0.53 -0.65 -9.04
C GLN A 67 0.85 -0.83 -8.44
N THR A 68 1.58 0.27 -8.26
CA THR A 68 2.88 0.32 -7.58
C THR A 68 2.83 1.41 -6.51
N LEU A 69 3.27 1.08 -5.31
CA LEU A 69 3.43 1.99 -4.19
C LEU A 69 4.87 1.93 -3.72
N THR A 70 5.63 3.00 -3.99
CA THR A 70 6.96 3.16 -3.41
C THR A 70 6.86 4.03 -2.17
N ILE A 71 7.27 3.51 -1.03
CA ILE A 71 7.13 4.14 0.28
C ILE A 71 8.49 4.24 0.96
N ARG A 72 8.90 5.46 1.27
CA ARG A 72 10.05 5.79 2.11
C ARG A 72 9.64 5.80 3.57
N LEU A 73 10.25 4.93 4.36
CA LEU A 73 9.97 4.71 5.77
C LEU A 73 11.08 5.33 6.64
N LYS A 74 10.68 5.92 7.76
CA LYS A 74 11.59 6.41 8.80
C LYS A 74 12.21 5.21 9.52
N ARG A 75 13.54 5.06 9.48
CA ARG A 75 14.23 3.99 10.20
C ARG A 75 13.96 4.02 11.71
N THR A 76 13.87 5.21 12.29
CA THR A 76 13.56 5.40 13.72
C THR A 76 12.14 4.98 14.11
N GLY A 77 11.24 4.83 13.14
CA GLY A 77 9.87 4.37 13.36
C GLY A 77 9.69 2.86 13.19
N LEU A 78 10.75 2.10 12.89
CA LEU A 78 10.68 0.66 12.66
C LEU A 78 11.64 -0.09 13.57
N THR A 79 11.10 -1.03 14.31
CA THR A 79 11.85 -2.10 15.00
C THR A 79 12.31 -3.17 14.00
N ASP A 80 13.27 -3.99 14.40
CA ASP A 80 13.73 -5.10 13.56
C ASP A 80 12.64 -6.17 13.36
N SER A 81 11.75 -6.33 14.34
CA SER A 81 10.57 -7.19 14.23
C SER A 81 9.58 -6.67 13.16
N GLU A 82 9.32 -5.35 13.12
CA GLU A 82 8.46 -4.75 12.10
C GLU A 82 9.09 -4.86 10.71
N LEU A 83 10.40 -4.65 10.59
CA LEU A 83 11.14 -4.89 9.35
C LEU A 83 11.01 -6.34 8.87
N HIS A 84 11.13 -7.31 9.78
CA HIS A 84 10.95 -8.72 9.46
C HIS A 84 9.52 -8.98 8.96
N ILE A 85 8.50 -8.45 9.63
CA ILE A 85 7.10 -8.55 9.21
C ILE A 85 6.91 -7.97 7.81
N LEU A 86 7.42 -6.77 7.53
CA LEU A 86 7.29 -6.13 6.21
C LEU A 86 7.93 -6.98 5.11
N ARG A 87 9.07 -7.63 5.38
CA ARG A 87 9.72 -8.55 4.42
C ARG A 87 8.87 -9.78 4.09
N THR A 88 7.95 -10.20 4.98
CA THR A 88 7.03 -11.32 4.70
C THR A 88 5.95 -10.98 3.67
N ILE A 89 5.74 -9.69 3.35
CA ILE A 89 4.73 -9.25 2.37
C ILE A 89 4.99 -9.85 0.98
N ASN A 90 6.25 -10.05 0.59
CA ASN A 90 6.58 -10.70 -0.69
C ASN A 90 6.00 -12.11 -0.85
N VAL A 91 5.68 -12.78 0.28
CA VAL A 91 5.15 -14.14 0.29
C VAL A 91 3.67 -14.16 0.64
N ARG A 92 3.26 -13.38 1.66
CA ARG A 92 1.87 -13.39 2.16
C ARG A 92 0.93 -12.54 1.31
N GLY A 93 1.44 -11.51 0.65
CA GLY A 93 0.63 -10.49 0.01
C GLY A 93 -0.07 -9.56 1.01
N CYS A 94 -0.29 -8.32 0.60
CA CYS A 94 -0.98 -7.33 1.42
C CYS A 94 -1.93 -6.46 0.60
N VAL A 95 -2.78 -5.75 1.32
CA VAL A 95 -3.42 -4.52 0.84
C VAL A 95 -2.81 -3.34 1.59
N VAL A 96 -2.73 -2.18 0.93
CA VAL A 96 -2.21 -0.94 1.53
C VAL A 96 -3.27 0.13 1.43
N ARG A 97 -3.58 0.79 2.55
CA ARG A 97 -4.43 1.99 2.55
C ARG A 97 -3.57 3.23 2.74
N CYS A 98 -3.83 4.24 1.94
CA CYS A 98 -3.17 5.54 2.01
C CYS A 98 -4.21 6.61 2.31
N LYS A 99 -3.94 7.45 3.31
CA LYS A 99 -4.76 8.63 3.64
C LYS A 99 -4.05 9.89 3.17
N ASP A 100 -4.77 10.70 2.41
CA ASP A 100 -4.28 11.98 1.90
C ASP A 100 -4.50 13.13 2.91
N ALA A 101 -3.92 14.29 2.61
CA ALA A 101 -4.04 15.47 3.47
C ALA A 101 -5.50 15.98 3.63
N ASN A 102 -6.39 15.62 2.70
CA ASN A 102 -7.82 15.95 2.76
C ASN A 102 -8.63 14.90 3.55
N GLY A 103 -7.98 13.85 4.04
CA GLY A 103 -8.61 12.77 4.79
C GLY A 103 -9.21 11.66 3.92
N ASN A 104 -9.07 11.71 2.60
CA ASN A 104 -9.53 10.64 1.72
C ASN A 104 -8.63 9.41 1.88
N ILE A 105 -9.24 8.24 1.99
CA ILE A 105 -8.53 6.96 2.08
C ILE A 105 -8.69 6.20 0.78
N ARG A 106 -7.57 5.74 0.22
CA ARG A 106 -7.52 4.87 -0.95
C ARG A 106 -6.86 3.54 -0.60
N LEU A 107 -7.51 2.45 -0.97
CA LEU A 107 -7.04 1.09 -0.82
C LEU A 107 -6.41 0.60 -2.13
N TYR A 108 -5.22 0.04 -2.00
CA TYR A 108 -4.43 -0.56 -3.07
C TYR A 108 -4.34 -2.08 -2.86
N GLY A 109 -4.42 -2.81 -3.96
CA GLY A 109 -4.59 -4.27 -3.96
C GLY A 109 -5.99 -4.73 -3.52
N SER A 110 -6.24 -6.02 -3.65
CA SER A 110 -7.43 -6.70 -3.12
C SER A 110 -7.06 -8.04 -2.49
N LYS A 111 -8.04 -8.75 -1.92
CA LYS A 111 -7.82 -10.10 -1.39
C LYS A 111 -7.41 -11.09 -2.49
N GLU A 112 -8.03 -10.98 -3.67
CA GLU A 112 -7.77 -11.82 -4.84
C GLU A 112 -6.53 -11.37 -5.63
N TYR A 113 -6.22 -10.07 -5.59
CA TYR A 113 -5.10 -9.45 -6.27
C TYR A 113 -4.23 -8.67 -5.27
N PRO A 114 -3.52 -9.38 -4.36
CA PRO A 114 -2.67 -8.75 -3.36
C PRO A 114 -1.53 -7.97 -4.01
N LEU A 115 -1.03 -6.98 -3.27
CA LEU A 115 0.28 -6.42 -3.53
C LEU A 115 1.35 -7.32 -2.92
N LEU A 116 2.39 -7.61 -3.69
CA LEU A 116 3.63 -8.19 -3.20
C LEU A 116 4.64 -7.06 -3.02
N GLY A 117 5.57 -7.20 -2.07
CA GLY A 117 6.47 -6.11 -1.78
C GLY A 117 7.86 -6.50 -1.36
N THR A 118 8.80 -5.62 -1.70
CA THR A 118 10.21 -5.72 -1.36
C THR A 118 10.60 -4.56 -0.46
N VAL A 119 11.41 -4.84 0.57
CA VAL A 119 11.92 -3.83 1.51
C VAL A 119 13.43 -3.81 1.44
N ILE A 120 13.98 -2.65 1.05
CA ILE A 120 15.41 -2.44 0.85
C ILE A 120 15.88 -1.35 1.81
N GLU A 121 16.97 -1.63 2.51
CA GLU A 121 17.69 -0.62 3.28
C GLU A 121 18.65 0.12 2.34
N LYS A 122 18.43 1.42 2.18
CA LYS A 122 19.34 2.29 1.43
C LYS A 122 20.31 2.92 2.42
N THR A 123 21.56 2.47 2.38
CA THR A 123 22.66 3.13 3.07
C THR A 123 23.06 4.36 2.28
N GLY A 124 22.97 5.54 2.89
CA GLY A 124 23.49 6.75 2.28
C GLY A 124 25.01 6.65 2.16
N THR A 125 25.55 6.87 0.97
CA THR A 125 27.00 6.79 0.71
C THR A 125 27.73 8.11 0.99
N LYS A 126 26.99 9.21 1.11
CA LYS A 126 27.50 10.56 1.44
C LYS A 126 26.59 11.25 2.46
N ALA A 127 27.08 12.30 3.12
CA ALA A 127 26.35 13.02 4.17
C ALA A 127 25.01 13.65 3.71
N SER A 128 24.86 13.91 2.40
CA SER A 128 23.62 14.38 1.76
C SER A 128 22.65 13.26 1.39
N ASP A 129 23.11 12.00 1.39
CA ASP A 129 22.30 10.88 0.98
C ASP A 129 21.33 10.55 2.11
N LEU A 130 20.04 10.56 1.79
CA LEU A 130 19.00 10.09 2.68
C LEU A 130 19.20 8.59 2.91
N SER A 131 19.80 8.23 4.04
CA SER A 131 19.74 6.86 4.54
C SER A 131 18.31 6.56 5.01
N GLY A 132 17.78 5.39 4.64
CA GLY A 132 16.39 5.06 4.95
C GLY A 132 15.99 3.68 4.47
N ILE A 133 14.72 3.35 4.71
CA ILE A 133 14.12 2.12 4.23
C ILE A 133 13.17 2.48 3.10
N GLU A 134 13.29 1.80 1.97
CA GLU A 134 12.35 1.90 0.87
C GLU A 134 11.59 0.58 0.77
N ALA A 135 10.26 0.67 0.87
CA ALA A 135 9.35 -0.44 0.65
C ALA A 135 8.59 -0.20 -0.64
N THR A 136 8.66 -1.14 -1.57
CA THR A 136 7.92 -1.08 -2.84
C THR A 136 6.90 -2.20 -2.82
N PHE A 137 5.63 -1.85 -3.01
CA PHE A 137 4.51 -2.78 -3.10
C PHE A 137 3.93 -2.72 -4.51
N SER A 138 3.73 -3.86 -5.17
CA SER A 138 3.20 -3.89 -6.52
C SER A 138 2.28 -5.08 -6.75
N GLY A 139 1.28 -4.89 -7.61
CA GLY A 139 0.34 -5.93 -8.00
C GLY A 139 -0.48 -5.50 -9.20
N LYS A 140 -1.16 -6.46 -9.83
CA LYS A 140 -2.05 -6.23 -10.97
C LYS A 140 -3.42 -6.79 -10.64
N GLY A 141 -4.46 -5.97 -10.79
CA GLY A 141 -5.83 -6.36 -10.45
C GLY A 141 -6.89 -5.71 -11.34
N ALA A 142 -8.14 -6.11 -11.14
CA ALA A 142 -9.27 -5.65 -11.94
C ALA A 142 -9.73 -4.22 -11.62
N TYR A 143 -9.24 -3.64 -10.52
CA TYR A 143 -9.71 -2.33 -10.03
C TYR A 143 -8.52 -1.37 -9.86
N PRO A 144 -8.72 -0.06 -10.11
CA PRO A 144 -7.78 0.97 -9.66
C PRO A 144 -7.89 1.13 -8.12
N PRO A 145 -7.06 1.97 -7.47
CA PRO A 145 -7.20 2.20 -6.04
C PRO A 145 -8.59 2.72 -5.65
N LEU A 146 -9.24 2.00 -4.74
CA LEU A 146 -10.64 2.22 -4.38
C LEU A 146 -10.76 3.03 -3.08
N PRO A 147 -11.77 3.90 -2.91
CA PRO A 147 -12.17 4.35 -1.58
C PRO A 147 -12.48 3.14 -0.69
N VAL A 148 -12.21 3.23 0.61
CA VAL A 148 -12.47 2.14 1.54
C VAL A 148 -13.62 2.46 2.49
N THR A 149 -14.46 1.47 2.76
CA THR A 149 -15.46 1.44 3.82
C THR A 149 -15.21 0.20 4.66
N GLU A 150 -14.95 0.37 5.95
CA GLU A 150 -14.74 -0.74 6.90
C GLU A 150 -16.06 -1.04 7.62
N LEU A 151 -16.40 -2.33 7.73
CA LEU A 151 -17.61 -2.83 8.40
C LEU A 151 -17.36 -3.20 9.87
#